data_AF-X0U6C2-F1
#
_entry.id   AF-X0U6C2-F1
#
_cell.length_a   1.000
_cell.length_b   1.000
_cell.length_c   1.000
_cell.angle_alpha   90.00
_cell.angle_beta   90.00
_cell.angle_gamma   90.00
#
_symmetry.space_group_name_H-M   'P 1'
#
loop_
_entity.id
_entity.type
_entity.pdbx_description
1 polymer ?
#
loop_
_entity_poly.entity_id
_entity_poly.type
_entity_poly.pdbx_seq_one_letter_code
_entity_poly.pdbx_strand_id
1 'polypeptide(L)'
;MKTEISPENPYSYNRYGFAWQCVPEGGAAHLDFGCYDGAFLRSLKEKGIARLFGVDISHEAVCKAHHQFPELEIIHISETVPLPFEDGLFTSITILDVIEHVYEQGALLDELNRVLKDNGTLIVTVPGQHLFSFLDIGNLKFRFPRLHRWYYCRKHSREEYECRYVSNPDGLVGDISAKKHWHEHFSRAKL
;
A
#
# COMPACT_ATOMS: atom_id res chain seq x y z
N MET A 1 8.96 3.73 16.18
CA MET A 1 8.98 2.28 15.88
C MET A 1 10.19 1.70 16.60
N LYS A 2 10.00 0.80 17.56
CA LYS A 2 11.12 0.05 18.16
C LYS A 2 11.20 -1.27 17.40
N THR A 3 12.08 -1.33 16.42
CA THR A 3 12.26 -2.49 15.55
C THR A 3 13.67 -2.99 15.82
N GLU A 4 13.85 -4.12 16.50
CA GLU A 4 15.19 -4.69 16.70
C GLU A 4 15.60 -5.40 15.42
N ILE A 5 16.49 -4.82 14.61
CA ILE A 5 16.87 -5.41 13.31
C ILE A 5 17.56 -6.76 13.53
N SER A 6 16.88 -7.85 13.17
CA SER A 6 17.51 -9.16 13.09
C SER A 6 18.42 -9.22 11.86
N PRO A 7 19.51 -10.02 11.89
CA PRO A 7 20.45 -10.13 10.78
C PRO A 7 19.80 -10.55 9.45
N GLU A 8 18.67 -11.25 9.51
CA GLU A 8 17.91 -11.75 8.38
C GLU A 8 16.97 -10.71 7.77
N ASN A 9 16.74 -9.58 8.44
CA ASN A 9 15.87 -8.53 7.94
C ASN A 9 16.54 -7.78 6.77
N PRO A 10 16.00 -7.85 5.54
CA PRO A 10 16.60 -7.18 4.38
C PRO A 10 16.38 -5.66 4.39
N TYR A 11 15.61 -5.14 5.35
CA TYR A 11 15.29 -3.72 5.49
C TYR A 11 15.95 -3.08 6.72
N SER A 12 16.18 -1.78 6.62
CA SER A 12 16.63 -0.93 7.73
C SER A 12 15.49 -0.61 8.71
N TYR A 13 15.74 0.30 9.67
CA TYR A 13 14.77 0.80 10.64
C TYR A 13 13.66 1.64 9.98
N ASN A 14 12.81 0.98 9.19
CA ASN A 14 11.68 1.57 8.47
C ASN A 14 10.44 0.67 8.62
N ARG A 15 9.31 1.09 8.02
CA ARG A 15 8.04 0.36 8.09
C ARG A 15 8.12 -1.05 7.52
N TYR A 16 8.86 -1.27 6.44
CA TYR A 16 9.06 -2.59 5.83
C TYR A 16 9.90 -3.47 6.74
N GLY A 17 10.91 -2.91 7.41
CA GLY A 17 11.67 -3.63 8.43
C GLY A 17 10.81 -4.09 9.60
N PHE A 18 9.90 -3.23 10.08
CA PHE A 18 8.93 -3.61 11.11
C PHE A 18 7.96 -4.69 10.63
N ALA A 19 7.34 -4.47 9.46
CA ALA A 19 6.38 -5.42 8.89
C ALA A 19 7.03 -6.78 8.65
N TRP A 20 8.22 -6.80 8.04
CA TRP A 20 8.97 -8.03 7.81
C TRP A 20 9.23 -8.78 9.11
N GLN A 21 9.57 -8.12 10.21
CA GLN A 21 9.74 -8.81 11.50
C GLN A 21 8.45 -9.38 12.08
N CYS A 22 7.35 -8.65 11.93
CA CYS A 22 6.06 -9.08 12.46
C CYS A 22 5.41 -10.19 11.63
N VAL A 23 5.77 -10.34 10.35
CA VAL A 23 5.30 -11.47 9.54
C VAL A 23 5.89 -12.77 10.12
N PRO A 24 5.03 -13.72 10.56
CA PRO A 24 5.48 -14.99 11.09
C PRO A 24 6.30 -15.80 10.09
N GLU A 25 7.21 -16.63 10.60
CA GLU A 25 7.86 -17.65 9.79
C GLU A 25 6.91 -18.82 9.49
N GLY A 26 7.05 -19.42 8.32
CA GLY A 26 6.21 -20.52 7.85
C GLY A 26 4.76 -20.11 7.59
N GLY A 27 3.87 -21.11 7.56
CA GLY A 27 2.44 -20.90 7.31
C GLY A 27 2.03 -21.19 5.87
N ALA A 28 0.72 -21.35 5.69
CA ALA A 28 0.15 -21.85 4.44
C ALA A 28 0.08 -20.77 3.35
N ALA A 29 -0.25 -19.54 3.71
CA ALA A 29 -0.39 -18.44 2.75
C ALA A 29 -0.27 -17.08 3.45
N HIS A 30 0.37 -16.12 2.77
CA HIS A 30 0.43 -14.71 3.16
C HIS A 30 -0.13 -13.82 2.06
N LEU A 31 -0.83 -12.75 2.45
CA LEU A 31 -1.33 -11.71 1.54
C LEU A 31 -0.69 -10.36 1.88
N ASP A 32 -0.13 -9.70 0.85
CA ASP A 32 0.24 -8.28 0.93
C ASP A 32 -0.80 -7.44 0.18
N PHE A 33 -1.62 -6.69 0.94
CA PHE A 33 -2.68 -5.84 0.41
C PHE A 33 -2.15 -4.44 0.09
N GLY A 34 -2.17 -4.09 -1.20
CA GLY A 34 -1.47 -2.92 -1.75
C GLY A 34 0.02 -3.19 -1.97
N CYS A 35 0.34 -4.32 -2.63
CA CYS A 35 1.71 -4.83 -2.76
C CYS A 35 2.60 -4.03 -3.72
N TYR A 36 2.03 -3.06 -4.47
CA TYR A 36 2.71 -2.23 -5.45
C TYR A 36 3.55 -3.06 -6.45
N ASP A 37 4.87 -2.90 -6.44
CA ASP A 37 5.82 -3.59 -7.34
C ASP A 37 6.24 -4.99 -6.83
N GLY A 38 5.68 -5.45 -5.71
CA GLY A 38 5.93 -6.77 -5.15
C GLY A 38 7.28 -6.92 -4.44
N ALA A 39 8.09 -5.86 -4.29
CA ALA A 39 9.40 -5.96 -3.67
C ALA A 39 9.34 -6.43 -2.20
N PHE A 40 8.35 -5.93 -1.45
CA PHE A 40 8.12 -6.38 -0.07
C PHE A 40 7.70 -7.86 -0.04
N LEU A 41 6.70 -8.24 -0.81
CA LEU A 41 6.25 -9.63 -0.92
C LEU A 41 7.40 -10.59 -1.30
N ARG A 42 8.26 -10.21 -2.26
CA ARG A 42 9.45 -11.01 -2.65
C ARG A 42 10.38 -11.29 -1.47
N SER A 43 10.58 -10.31 -0.59
CA SER A 43 11.45 -10.44 0.58
C SER A 43 10.95 -11.45 1.61
N LEU A 44 9.66 -11.78 1.60
CA LEU A 44 9.06 -12.74 2.52
C LEU A 44 9.30 -14.20 2.10
N LYS A 45 9.88 -14.46 0.92
CA LYS A 45 10.26 -15.83 0.51
C LYS A 45 11.23 -16.49 1.48
N GLU A 46 12.09 -15.71 2.12
CA GLU A 46 13.08 -16.19 3.09
C GLU A 46 12.42 -16.69 4.39
N LYS A 47 11.14 -16.37 4.63
CA LYS A 47 10.39 -16.81 5.80
C LYS A 47 9.78 -18.20 5.69
N GLY A 48 9.96 -18.91 4.57
CA GLY A 48 9.45 -20.27 4.40
C GLY A 48 7.91 -20.36 4.33
N ILE A 49 7.23 -19.27 4.00
CA ILE A 49 5.77 -19.24 3.77
C ILE A 49 5.48 -20.00 2.47
N ALA A 50 4.50 -20.92 2.49
CA ALA A 50 4.27 -21.81 1.35
C ALA A 50 3.73 -21.09 0.09
N ARG A 51 2.89 -20.07 0.28
CA ARG A 51 2.33 -19.24 -0.81
C ARG A 51 2.33 -17.76 -0.44
N LEU A 52 2.70 -16.93 -1.39
CA LEU A 52 2.81 -15.48 -1.24
C LEU A 52 1.94 -14.80 -2.29
N PHE A 53 0.93 -14.08 -1.84
CA PHE A 53 -0.01 -13.37 -2.68
C PHE A 53 0.14 -11.86 -2.49
N GLY A 54 0.03 -11.12 -3.60
CA GLY A 54 -0.06 -9.67 -3.58
C GLY A 54 -1.33 -9.22 -4.29
N VAL A 55 -1.98 -8.19 -3.78
CA VAL A 55 -3.05 -7.50 -4.50
C VAL A 55 -2.75 -6.01 -4.61
N ASP A 56 -3.07 -5.41 -5.74
CA ASP A 56 -2.98 -3.96 -5.92
C ASP A 56 -4.03 -3.46 -6.92
N ILE A 57 -4.51 -2.23 -6.71
CA ILE A 57 -5.46 -1.56 -7.62
C ILE A 57 -4.76 -0.90 -8.81
N SER A 58 -3.45 -0.67 -8.71
CA SER A 58 -2.66 -0.08 -9.79
C SER A 58 -2.25 -1.16 -10.78
N HIS A 59 -2.96 -1.22 -11.91
CA HIS A 59 -2.60 -2.08 -13.04
C HIS A 59 -1.14 -1.89 -13.47
N GLU A 60 -0.65 -0.65 -13.50
CA GLU A 60 0.75 -0.34 -13.84
C GLU A 60 1.72 -0.99 -12.84
N ALA A 61 1.43 -0.93 -11.55
CA ALA A 61 2.28 -1.53 -10.51
C ALA A 61 2.28 -3.06 -10.63
N VAL A 62 1.12 -3.68 -10.84
CA VAL A 62 1.01 -5.12 -11.06
C VAL A 62 1.79 -5.57 -12.30
N CYS A 63 1.67 -4.87 -13.43
CA CYS A 63 2.46 -5.19 -14.62
C CYS A 63 3.97 -5.09 -14.37
N LYS A 64 4.42 -4.06 -13.65
CA LYS A 64 5.83 -3.94 -13.26
C LYS A 64 6.27 -5.09 -12.37
N ALA A 65 5.44 -5.45 -11.39
CA ALA A 65 5.70 -6.54 -10.47
C ALA A 65 5.81 -7.89 -11.20
N HIS A 66 4.92 -8.18 -12.15
CA HIS A 66 4.99 -9.39 -12.98
C HIS A 66 6.24 -9.42 -13.86
N HIS A 67 6.67 -8.27 -14.39
CA HIS A 67 7.90 -8.19 -15.18
C HIS A 67 9.14 -8.40 -14.31
N GLN A 68 9.15 -7.86 -13.09
CA GLN A 68 10.31 -7.92 -12.19
C GLN A 68 10.40 -9.23 -11.41
N PHE A 69 9.25 -9.81 -11.04
CA PHE A 69 9.12 -10.99 -10.20
C PHE A 69 8.04 -11.94 -10.78
N PRO A 70 8.28 -12.57 -11.94
CA PRO A 70 7.28 -13.39 -12.65
C PRO A 70 6.81 -14.63 -11.87
N GLU A 71 7.56 -15.01 -10.85
CA GLU A 71 7.25 -16.06 -9.88
C GLU A 71 6.18 -15.74 -8.82
N LEU A 72 5.79 -14.46 -8.65
CA LEU A 72 4.94 -14.02 -7.54
C LEU A 72 3.48 -14.06 -7.98
N GLU A 73 2.61 -14.51 -7.07
CA GLU A 73 1.16 -14.51 -7.30
C GLU A 73 0.58 -13.13 -7.01
N ILE A 74 0.78 -12.19 -7.94
CA ILE A 74 0.25 -10.81 -7.82
C ILE A 74 -1.00 -10.65 -8.68
N ILE A 75 -2.06 -10.13 -8.08
CA ILE A 75 -3.39 -10.02 -8.68
C ILE A 75 -3.79 -8.54 -8.72
N HIS A 76 -4.18 -8.07 -9.90
CA HIS A 76 -4.83 -6.77 -10.04
C HIS A 76 -6.28 -6.85 -9.57
N ILE A 77 -6.69 -5.95 -8.67
CA ILE A 77 -8.07 -5.83 -8.18
C ILE A 77 -8.66 -4.50 -8.64
N SER A 78 -9.92 -4.49 -9.07
CA SER A 78 -10.61 -3.25 -9.44
C SER A 78 -11.34 -2.58 -8.27
N GLU A 79 -11.61 -3.35 -7.22
CA GLU A 79 -12.28 -2.89 -6.00
C GLU A 79 -11.57 -3.49 -4.78
N THR A 80 -11.64 -2.81 -3.63
CA THR A 80 -11.02 -3.29 -2.39
C THR A 80 -11.77 -4.44 -1.74
N VAL A 81 -13.08 -4.56 -2.03
CA VAL A 81 -13.98 -5.60 -1.52
C VAL A 81 -15.00 -5.92 -2.64
N PRO A 82 -15.35 -7.19 -2.89
CA PRO A 82 -14.76 -8.39 -2.29
C PRO A 82 -13.40 -8.77 -2.91
N LEU A 83 -12.55 -9.40 -2.13
CA LEU A 83 -11.31 -10.01 -2.56
C LEU A 83 -11.56 -11.39 -3.18
N PRO A 84 -10.80 -11.79 -4.21
CA PRO A 84 -10.99 -13.05 -4.93
C PRO A 84 -10.36 -14.24 -4.19
N PHE A 85 -10.57 -14.33 -2.88
CA PHE A 85 -10.02 -15.38 -2.02
C PHE A 85 -11.11 -16.03 -1.16
N GLU A 86 -10.91 -17.31 -0.88
CA GLU A 86 -11.75 -18.09 0.03
C GLU A 86 -11.61 -17.60 1.49
N ASP A 87 -12.63 -17.87 2.30
CA ASP A 87 -12.62 -17.58 3.74
C ASP A 87 -11.47 -18.33 4.42
N GLY A 88 -10.76 -17.67 5.33
CA GLY A 88 -9.70 -18.30 6.10
C GLY A 88 -8.54 -18.88 5.27
N LEU A 89 -8.22 -18.28 4.12
CA LEU A 89 -7.09 -18.73 3.31
C LEU A 89 -5.74 -18.38 3.96
N PHE A 90 -5.60 -17.17 4.49
CA PHE A 90 -4.31 -16.59 4.88
C PHE A 90 -3.97 -16.82 6.34
N THR A 91 -2.73 -17.23 6.62
CA THR A 91 -2.18 -17.28 7.99
C THR A 91 -1.66 -15.93 8.46
N SER A 92 -1.32 -15.04 7.53
CA SER A 92 -0.97 -13.65 7.84
C SER A 92 -1.27 -12.71 6.68
N ILE A 93 -1.51 -11.43 6.99
CA ILE A 93 -1.81 -10.38 6.02
C ILE A 93 -1.01 -9.12 6.39
N THR A 94 -0.40 -8.46 5.42
CA THR A 94 0.14 -7.09 5.57
C THR A 94 -0.70 -6.07 4.82
N ILE A 95 -0.85 -4.90 5.42
CA ILE A 95 -1.44 -3.70 4.79
C ILE A 95 -0.61 -2.48 5.21
N LEU A 96 0.27 -2.03 4.31
CA LEU A 96 1.37 -1.13 4.64
C LEU A 96 1.18 0.26 4.03
N ASP A 97 0.68 1.23 4.81
CA ASP A 97 0.38 2.60 4.36
C ASP A 97 -0.66 2.62 3.21
N VAL A 98 -1.71 1.81 3.37
CA VAL A 98 -2.78 1.64 2.37
C VAL A 98 -4.15 1.97 2.95
N ILE A 99 -4.44 1.56 4.19
CA ILE A 99 -5.79 1.67 4.78
C ILE A 99 -6.27 3.13 4.88
N GLU A 100 -5.35 4.08 5.07
CA GLU A 100 -5.64 5.52 5.10
C GLU A 100 -6.11 6.10 3.77
N HIS A 101 -5.93 5.37 2.66
CA HIS A 101 -6.38 5.73 1.33
C HIS A 101 -7.70 5.04 0.94
N VAL A 102 -8.21 4.15 1.80
CA VAL A 102 -9.45 3.42 1.57
C VAL A 102 -10.61 4.16 2.19
N TYR A 103 -11.66 4.40 1.40
CA TYR A 103 -12.85 5.12 1.85
C TYR A 103 -13.67 4.30 2.88
N GLU A 104 -14.06 3.08 2.53
CA GLU A 104 -14.79 2.16 3.40
C GLU A 104 -13.83 1.27 4.20
N GLN A 105 -13.09 1.86 5.15
CA GLN A 105 -12.09 1.13 5.95
C GLN A 105 -12.69 -0.04 6.74
N GLY A 106 -13.91 0.13 7.28
CA GLY A 106 -14.61 -0.93 8.01
C GLY A 106 -14.89 -2.16 7.13
N ALA A 107 -15.44 -1.94 5.94
CA ALA A 107 -15.71 -3.02 4.99
C ALA A 107 -14.43 -3.73 4.56
N LEU A 108 -13.33 -3.01 4.37
CA LEU A 108 -12.03 -3.63 4.10
C LEU A 108 -11.55 -4.47 5.28
N LEU A 109 -11.64 -3.98 6.51
CA LEU A 109 -11.23 -4.75 7.69
C LEU A 109 -12.08 -6.01 7.88
N ASP A 110 -13.39 -5.94 7.63
CA ASP A 110 -14.29 -7.10 7.65
C ASP A 110 -13.88 -8.12 6.58
N GLU A 111 -13.53 -7.66 5.38
CA GLU A 111 -13.09 -8.51 4.28
C GLU A 111 -11.72 -9.14 4.53
N LEU A 112 -10.76 -8.38 5.07
CA LEU A 112 -9.45 -8.91 5.47
C LEU A 112 -9.62 -9.94 6.59
N ASN A 113 -10.53 -9.71 7.54
CA ASN A 113 -10.86 -10.67 8.58
C ASN A 113 -11.52 -11.94 8.00
N ARG A 114 -12.39 -11.82 6.99
CA ARG A 114 -13.00 -12.97 6.30
C ARG A 114 -11.95 -13.91 5.68
N VAL A 115 -10.97 -13.35 4.97
CA VAL A 115 -9.93 -14.15 4.28
C VAL A 115 -8.78 -14.58 5.20
N LEU A 116 -8.68 -14.00 6.40
CA LEU A 116 -7.71 -14.39 7.43
C LEU A 116 -8.23 -15.60 8.21
N LYS A 117 -7.34 -16.54 8.52
CA LYS A 117 -7.66 -17.67 9.43
C LYS A 117 -7.94 -17.18 10.84
N ASP A 118 -8.70 -17.98 11.58
CA ASP A 118 -8.75 -17.86 13.04
C ASP A 118 -7.32 -17.92 13.62
N ASN A 119 -6.99 -16.96 14.49
CA ASN A 119 -5.65 -16.74 15.05
C ASN A 119 -4.56 -16.38 14.02
N GLY A 120 -4.95 -15.99 12.80
CA GLY A 120 -4.05 -15.39 11.83
C GLY A 120 -3.59 -13.99 12.27
N THR A 121 -2.49 -13.52 11.69
CA THR A 121 -1.91 -12.22 12.04
C THR A 121 -2.19 -11.18 10.97
N LEU A 122 -2.85 -10.08 11.33
CA LEU A 122 -2.93 -8.87 10.50
C LEU A 122 -1.88 -7.84 10.96
N ILE A 123 -1.02 -7.42 10.05
CA ILE A 123 0.02 -6.41 10.27
C ILE A 123 -0.37 -5.14 9.50
N VAL A 124 -0.58 -4.05 10.23
CA VAL A 124 -1.00 -2.75 9.67
C VAL A 124 0.07 -1.70 9.95
N THR A 125 0.45 -0.92 8.93
CA THR A 125 1.15 0.36 9.15
C THR A 125 0.32 1.51 8.61
N VAL A 126 0.36 2.62 9.34
CA VAL A 126 -0.23 3.90 8.93
C VAL A 126 0.75 5.02 9.26
N PRO A 127 0.75 6.14 8.49
CA PRO A 127 1.51 7.32 8.81
C PRO A 127 1.16 7.85 10.21
N GLY A 128 2.16 7.96 11.08
CA GLY A 128 1.99 8.57 12.39
C GLY A 128 1.89 10.09 12.28
N GLN A 129 0.95 10.73 12.99
CA GLN A 129 0.95 12.17 13.17
C GLN A 129 2.01 12.54 14.22
N HIS A 130 2.99 13.37 13.86
CA HIS A 130 4.06 13.84 14.75
C HIS A 130 4.22 15.36 14.68
N LEU A 131 4.90 15.95 15.67
CA LEU A 131 5.04 17.41 15.85
C LEU A 131 5.61 18.14 14.61
N PHE A 132 6.30 17.43 13.70
CA PHE A 132 6.84 17.94 12.43
C PHE A 132 6.10 17.44 11.17
N SER A 133 4.89 16.88 11.27
CA SER A 133 4.11 16.41 10.10
C SER A 133 3.80 17.55 9.12
N PHE A 134 3.92 18.78 9.61
CA PHE A 134 3.80 20.01 8.84
C PHE A 134 4.98 20.26 7.88
N LEU A 135 6.12 19.59 8.06
CA LEU A 135 7.34 19.62 7.22
C LEU A 135 7.48 18.40 6.30
N ASP A 136 6.54 17.46 6.36
CA ASP A 136 6.55 16.30 5.46
C ASP A 136 6.53 16.80 4.00
N ILE A 137 7.50 16.38 3.19
CA ILE A 137 7.56 16.72 1.77
C ILE A 137 6.35 16.13 1.02
N GLY A 138 5.80 15.02 1.51
CA GLY A 138 4.51 14.49 1.06
C GLY A 138 3.37 15.47 1.25
N ASN A 139 3.48 16.40 2.21
CA ASN A 139 2.51 17.46 2.48
C ASN A 139 2.80 18.81 1.79
N LEU A 140 4.01 18.97 1.22
CA LEU A 140 4.35 20.18 0.45
C LEU A 140 3.41 20.37 -0.75
N LYS A 141 2.89 19.28 -1.32
CA LYS A 141 1.87 19.33 -2.38
C LYS A 141 0.55 19.93 -1.91
N PHE A 142 0.11 19.62 -0.69
CA PHE A 142 -1.12 20.19 -0.11
C PHE A 142 -0.95 21.63 0.36
N ARG A 143 0.24 22.00 0.84
CA ARG A 143 0.53 23.34 1.38
C ARG A 143 0.90 24.36 0.31
N PHE A 144 1.65 23.95 -0.71
CA PHE A 144 2.13 24.81 -1.79
C PHE A 144 1.88 24.18 -3.16
N PRO A 145 0.61 23.94 -3.54
CA PRO A 145 0.26 23.20 -4.76
C PRO A 145 0.85 23.82 -6.04
N ARG A 146 0.96 25.16 -6.10
CA ARG A 146 1.56 25.87 -7.23
C ARG A 146 3.08 25.64 -7.33
N LEU A 147 3.78 25.62 -6.20
CA LEU A 147 5.23 25.36 -6.14
C LEU A 147 5.53 23.90 -6.44
N HIS A 148 4.73 22.98 -5.89
CA HIS A 148 4.82 21.55 -6.19
C HIS A 148 4.58 21.27 -7.68
N ARG A 149 3.51 21.83 -8.28
CA ARG A 149 3.25 21.72 -9.73
C ARG A 149 4.41 22.28 -10.54
N TRP A 150 4.91 23.45 -10.19
CA TRP A 150 6.03 24.07 -10.89
C TRP A 150 7.31 23.22 -10.83
N TYR A 151 7.67 22.71 -9.64
CA TYR A 151 8.86 21.89 -9.45
C TYR A 151 8.72 20.52 -10.14
N TYR A 152 7.58 19.84 -9.97
CA TYR A 152 7.33 18.52 -10.55
C TYR A 152 7.33 18.61 -12.08
N CYS A 153 6.58 19.54 -12.69
CA CYS A 153 6.57 19.74 -14.14
C CYS A 153 7.88 20.28 -14.73
N ARG A 154 8.84 20.70 -13.89
CA ARG A 154 10.20 21.03 -14.32
C ARG A 154 11.11 19.80 -14.35
N LYS A 155 10.85 18.83 -13.48
CA LYS A 155 11.61 17.57 -13.36
C LYS A 155 11.01 16.44 -14.19
N HIS A 156 9.70 16.50 -14.44
CA HIS A 156 8.85 15.55 -15.16
C HIS A 156 7.97 16.29 -16.18
N SER A 157 7.08 15.59 -16.89
CA SER A 157 6.16 16.22 -17.84
C SER A 157 4.90 16.77 -17.16
N ARG A 158 4.22 17.72 -17.83
CA ARG A 158 2.90 18.22 -17.40
C ARG A 158 1.83 17.15 -17.49
N GLU A 159 1.90 16.28 -18.50
CA GLU A 159 0.97 15.17 -18.71
C GLU A 159 1.07 14.16 -17.56
N GLU A 160 2.28 13.82 -17.12
CA GLU A 160 2.49 12.94 -15.97
C GLU A 160 1.93 13.56 -14.68
N TYR A 161 2.08 14.87 -14.50
CA TYR A 161 1.51 15.58 -13.36
C TYR A 161 -0.02 15.57 -13.37
N GLU A 162 -0.63 15.77 -14.52
CA GLU A 162 -2.10 15.75 -14.66
C GLU A 162 -2.67 14.37 -14.39
N CYS A 163 -2.06 13.30 -14.93
CA CYS A 163 -2.45 11.92 -14.65
C CYS A 163 -2.31 11.56 -13.16
N ARG A 164 -1.23 12.00 -12.50
CA ARG A 164 -0.95 11.65 -11.09
C ARG A 164 -1.74 12.47 -10.07
N TYR A 165 -2.05 13.73 -10.37
CA TYR A 165 -2.49 14.70 -9.35
C TYR A 165 -3.73 15.52 -9.72
N VAL A 166 -4.28 15.37 -10.92
CA VAL A 166 -5.46 16.14 -11.36
C VAL A 166 -6.60 15.22 -11.82
N SER A 167 -6.31 14.27 -12.71
CA SER A 167 -7.28 13.31 -13.22
C SER A 167 -6.56 12.05 -13.73
N ASN A 168 -6.69 10.93 -13.02
CA ASN A 168 -6.21 9.64 -13.53
C ASN A 168 -7.25 9.06 -14.52
N PRO A 169 -6.86 8.48 -15.68
CA PRO A 169 -7.76 7.73 -16.56
C PRO A 169 -8.60 6.63 -15.89
N ASP A 170 -8.21 6.14 -14.71
CA ASP A 170 -8.95 5.14 -13.93
C ASP A 170 -9.99 5.75 -12.95
N GLY A 171 -10.32 7.04 -13.07
CA GLY A 171 -11.34 7.70 -12.24
C GLY A 171 -10.91 8.04 -10.81
N LEU A 172 -9.60 7.98 -10.52
CA LEU A 172 -9.01 8.36 -9.25
C LEU A 172 -8.60 9.84 -9.28
N VAL A 173 -9.20 10.66 -8.41
CA VAL A 173 -8.85 12.09 -8.27
C VAL A 173 -7.83 12.24 -7.15
N GLY A 174 -6.64 12.72 -7.50
CA GLY A 174 -5.69 13.27 -6.53
C GLY A 174 -6.20 14.60 -5.99
N ASP A 175 -7.04 14.59 -4.96
CA ASP A 175 -7.60 15.83 -4.40
C ASP A 175 -6.51 16.59 -3.61
N ILE A 176 -5.91 17.62 -4.23
CA ILE A 176 -4.94 18.54 -3.59
C ILE A 176 -5.65 19.76 -2.97
N SER A 177 -6.92 19.66 -2.58
CA SER A 177 -7.63 20.79 -1.97
C SER A 177 -7.07 21.10 -0.56
N ALA A 178 -6.66 22.36 -0.36
CA ALA A 178 -6.07 22.87 0.88
C ALA A 178 -7.03 22.91 2.10
N LYS A 179 -8.21 22.28 2.01
CA LYS A 179 -9.27 22.33 3.02
C LYS A 179 -9.46 21.01 3.80
N LYS A 180 -8.75 19.93 3.48
CA LYS A 180 -8.86 18.67 4.22
C LYS A 180 -7.92 18.63 5.42
N HIS A 181 -8.45 18.14 6.54
CA HIS A 181 -7.70 17.88 7.78
C HIS A 181 -7.04 16.48 7.81
N TRP A 182 -7.18 15.67 6.75
CA TRP A 182 -6.79 14.24 6.70
C TRP A 182 -6.15 13.86 5.35
N HIS A 183 -5.16 12.96 5.38
CA HIS A 183 -4.35 12.49 4.23
C HIS A 183 -5.14 11.52 3.32
N GLU A 184 -6.21 11.99 2.70
CA GLU A 184 -6.96 11.20 1.71
C GLU A 184 -6.42 11.52 0.31
N HIS A 185 -5.62 10.63 -0.28
CA HIS A 185 -5.04 10.85 -1.61
C HIS A 185 -6.00 10.56 -2.76
N PHE A 186 -7.07 9.79 -2.53
CA PHE A 186 -8.00 9.37 -3.58
C PHE A 186 -9.43 9.35 -3.05
N SER A 187 -10.34 10.07 -3.71
CA SER A 187 -11.79 9.91 -3.52
C SER A 187 -12.41 9.49 -4.85
N ARG A 188 -13.35 8.52 -4.84
CA ARG A 188 -14.21 8.24 -6.00
C ARG A 188 -14.90 9.55 -6.40
N ALA A 189 -14.86 9.89 -7.69
CA ALA A 189 -15.70 10.97 -8.20
C ALA A 189 -17.16 10.63 -7.88
N LYS A 190 -17.79 11.40 -7.00
CA LYS A 190 -19.25 11.37 -6.90
C LYS A 190 -19.79 11.91 -8.22
N LEU A 191 -20.49 11.06 -8.96
CA LEU A 191 -21.38 11.48 -10.05
C LEU A 191 -22.45 12.43 -9.50
#